data_AF-A0A2D7A102-F1
#
_entry.id   AF-A0A2D7A102-F1
#
_cell.length_a   1.000
_cell.length_b   1.000
_cell.length_c   1.000
_cell.angle_alpha   90.00
_cell.angle_beta   90.00
_cell.angle_gamma   90.00
#
_symmetry.space_group_name_H-M   'P 1'
#
loop_
_entity.id
_entity.type
_entity.pdbx_description
1 polymer ?
#
loop_
_entity_poly.entity_id
_entity_poly.type
_entity_poly.pdbx_seq_one_letter_code
_entity_poly.pdbx_strand_id
1 'polypeptide(L)'
;MIQLNRKFSTTVKYHLNLILNHYCECTAFLKLKKTTIFFNIHHIICDGWSIGLLLKEIEQTYNRFEPSNITREKYQLFINWEINFINTKKDIMSKFWSKELENQSNTMSKFSNKNEVDKLSAFKSSIVTSKEKNKIEFFCKKHKITPFMFYIGTIFISLLKLTKKSNITIGVPLANRIDSKFKNTVGLFVNTVPFNFSYKNDLSTTEFFNLIRTKTLLIYDHHSYPLNKVISNTHIERTHKESQLFNILFTYQNEEIPNIMFDNVQSEASKLFINDCMMDLSIECHEKDSHIDIFSHHKTNKFSDKENTLLLDYIKTTTKTLLSEKQSQLINLIKENHEEERLYNIFSYTKKEFSKKLPLHQKIITFEKTQPEKTAIQIENKTITYSQLCTSIKALHTELSKHNLKENDIVSIYLSRNEFLPISIFSILNSNAGFLTIDPKEPEKKVHLLLNECQSKVLITESKYVAKLNLNSKKNLKVIVIDKEWPTITKASISKIENTTKNLNQLAYVIFTSGTTGKPKGIKVSHKNIINYLESVTNNYYFSELSTLKEHHFACFGNFSYDLALTSLLAPFYSGSTCYLYEKDDILLNLKSSLESKIITTIKCTPSQLKIINSLNIKTKITKKTIYNRW
;
A
#
# COMPACT_ATOMS: atom_id res chain seq x y z
N MET A 1 -26.60 -12.69 22.91
CA MET A 1 -25.20 -13.06 23.22
C MET A 1 -24.34 -11.88 23.67
N ILE A 2 -24.26 -10.77 22.93
CA ILE A 2 -23.33 -9.64 23.24
C ILE A 2 -23.53 -9.00 24.64
N GLN A 3 -24.77 -8.86 25.11
CA GLN A 3 -25.06 -8.34 26.47
C GLN A 3 -24.75 -9.35 27.60
N LEU A 4 -24.84 -10.65 27.33
CA LEU A 4 -24.43 -11.71 28.27
C LEU A 4 -22.90 -11.71 28.41
N ASN A 5 -22.16 -11.58 27.29
CA ASN A 5 -20.69 -11.55 27.27
C ASN A 5 -20.08 -10.45 28.17
N ARG A 6 -20.66 -9.25 28.21
CA ARG A 6 -20.15 -8.16 29.07
C ARG A 6 -20.35 -8.42 30.57
N LYS A 7 -21.48 -9.01 30.98
CA LYS A 7 -21.80 -9.30 32.40
C LYS A 7 -21.01 -10.49 32.97
N PHE A 8 -20.61 -11.46 32.15
CA PHE A 8 -19.81 -12.61 32.62
C PHE A 8 -18.33 -12.26 32.79
N SER A 9 -17.80 -11.33 31.98
CA SER A 9 -16.38 -10.91 32.02
C SER A 9 -15.92 -10.32 33.35
N THR A 10 -16.83 -9.80 34.15
CA THR A 10 -16.56 -9.16 35.44
C THR A 10 -16.68 -10.09 36.65
N THR A 11 -17.24 -11.29 36.47
CA THR A 11 -17.73 -12.13 37.59
C THR A 11 -17.09 -13.53 37.64
N VAL A 12 -16.53 -14.01 36.54
CA VAL A 12 -15.92 -15.36 36.46
C VAL A 12 -14.41 -15.24 36.24
N LYS A 13 -13.60 -15.91 37.07
CA LYS A 13 -12.15 -15.98 36.87
C LYS A 13 -11.86 -16.90 35.67
N TYR A 14 -11.32 -16.35 34.59
CA TYR A 14 -10.99 -17.13 33.39
C TYR A 14 -9.71 -17.95 33.52
N HIS A 15 -8.85 -17.63 34.49
CA HIS A 15 -7.55 -18.27 34.63
C HIS A 15 -7.61 -19.50 35.53
N LEU A 16 -7.47 -20.66 34.90
CA LEU A 16 -7.27 -21.94 35.56
C LEU A 16 -5.78 -22.12 35.92
N ASN A 17 -5.50 -22.62 37.12
CA ASN A 17 -4.12 -22.82 37.59
C ASN A 17 -3.76 -24.31 37.52
N LEU A 18 -2.93 -24.66 36.54
CA LEU A 18 -2.47 -26.03 36.30
C LEU A 18 -1.64 -26.59 37.46
N ILE A 19 -0.88 -25.74 38.16
CA ILE A 19 -0.02 -26.17 39.29
C ILE A 19 -0.88 -26.63 40.48
N LEU A 20 -2.07 -26.04 40.64
CA LEU A 20 -3.02 -26.38 41.71
C LEU A 20 -3.99 -27.50 41.32
N ASN A 21 -3.76 -28.18 40.19
CA ASN A 21 -4.68 -29.18 39.62
C ASN A 21 -6.11 -28.67 39.38
N HIS A 22 -6.29 -27.36 39.20
CA HIS A 22 -7.59 -26.75 38.91
C HIS A 22 -7.78 -26.67 37.39
N TYR A 23 -8.29 -27.74 36.79
CA TYR A 23 -8.42 -27.88 35.33
C TYR A 23 -9.84 -27.66 34.79
N CYS A 24 -10.85 -27.60 35.66
CA CYS A 24 -12.25 -27.43 35.29
C CYS A 24 -12.99 -26.67 36.39
N GLU A 25 -13.84 -25.74 36.01
CA GLU A 25 -14.78 -25.03 36.88
C GLU A 25 -16.17 -25.02 36.24
N CYS A 26 -17.20 -25.21 37.06
CA CYS A 26 -18.60 -25.10 36.63
C CYS A 26 -19.31 -24.06 37.49
N THR A 27 -20.03 -23.14 36.86
CA THR A 27 -20.81 -22.11 37.55
C THR A 27 -22.23 -22.09 37.01
N ALA A 28 -23.21 -22.20 37.90
CA ALA A 28 -24.63 -22.09 37.54
C ALA A 28 -25.19 -20.73 37.98
N PHE A 29 -25.81 -20.03 37.05
CA PHE A 29 -26.52 -18.78 37.28
C PHE A 29 -28.04 -19.04 37.23
N LEU A 30 -28.70 -18.88 38.37
CA LEU A 30 -30.12 -19.12 38.52
C LEU A 30 -30.89 -17.81 38.34
N LYS A 31 -31.86 -17.81 37.41
CA LYS A 31 -32.86 -16.75 37.27
C LYS A 31 -34.24 -17.41 37.23
N LEU A 32 -35.27 -16.74 37.75
CA LEU A 32 -36.62 -17.28 37.99
C LEU A 32 -37.23 -18.20 36.89
N LYS A 33 -36.85 -18.03 35.61
CA LYS A 33 -37.31 -18.86 34.48
C LYS A 33 -36.20 -19.36 33.55
N LYS A 34 -34.93 -19.15 33.91
CA LYS A 34 -33.79 -19.53 33.07
C LYS A 34 -32.57 -19.83 33.93
N THR A 35 -32.01 -21.02 33.77
CA THR A 35 -30.70 -21.39 34.31
C THR A 35 -29.66 -21.26 33.21
N THR A 36 -28.51 -20.68 33.53
CA THR A 36 -27.34 -20.66 32.63
C THR A 36 -26.20 -21.38 33.32
N ILE A 37 -25.69 -22.44 32.71
CA ILE A 37 -24.55 -23.20 33.23
C ILE A 37 -23.33 -22.82 32.39
N PHE A 38 -22.25 -22.44 33.06
CA PHE A 38 -20.98 -22.09 32.46
C PHE A 38 -19.94 -23.14 32.83
N PHE A 39 -19.34 -23.76 31.82
CA PHE A 39 -18.21 -24.67 31.97
C PHE A 39 -16.93 -23.98 31.51
N ASN A 40 -15.95 -23.89 32.39
CA ASN A 40 -14.59 -23.42 32.09
C ASN A 40 -13.63 -24.60 32.22
N ILE A 41 -13.17 -25.15 31.11
CA ILE A 41 -12.31 -26.33 31.09
C ILE A 41 -10.99 -25.96 30.43
N HIS A 42 -9.87 -26.26 31.08
CA HIS A 42 -8.56 -26.04 30.49
C HIS A 42 -8.35 -27.03 29.33
N HIS A 43 -7.96 -26.51 28.17
CA HIS A 43 -7.86 -27.29 26.92
C HIS A 43 -6.87 -28.48 27.01
N ILE A 44 -5.98 -28.51 28.02
CA ILE A 44 -5.03 -29.62 28.28
C ILE A 44 -5.71 -30.95 28.63
N ILE A 45 -6.92 -30.90 29.23
CA ILE A 45 -7.65 -32.11 29.64
C ILE A 45 -8.83 -32.43 28.71
N CYS A 46 -9.16 -31.55 27.76
CA CYS A 46 -10.40 -31.64 27.00
C CYS A 46 -10.27 -30.93 25.65
N ASP A 47 -10.61 -31.63 24.56
CA ASP A 47 -10.79 -31.05 23.22
C ASP A 47 -12.29 -30.90 22.87
N GLY A 48 -12.60 -30.30 21.71
CA GLY A 48 -13.98 -30.09 21.27
C GLY A 48 -14.82 -31.38 21.22
N TRP A 49 -14.21 -32.50 20.78
CA TRP A 49 -14.83 -33.82 20.79
C TRP A 49 -15.17 -34.27 22.21
N SER A 50 -14.23 -34.11 23.14
CA SER A 50 -14.41 -34.46 24.56
C SER A 50 -15.54 -33.66 25.22
N ILE A 51 -15.72 -32.39 24.86
CA ILE A 51 -16.85 -31.57 25.35
C ILE A 51 -18.19 -32.22 24.96
N GLY A 52 -18.32 -32.65 23.71
CA GLY A 52 -19.53 -33.34 23.25
C GLY A 52 -19.81 -34.65 24.01
N LEU A 53 -18.76 -35.41 24.35
CA LEU A 53 -18.89 -36.63 25.17
C LEU A 53 -19.32 -36.31 26.61
N LEU A 54 -18.74 -35.28 27.22
CA LEU A 54 -19.07 -34.85 28.58
C LEU A 54 -20.53 -34.36 28.67
N LEU A 55 -21.00 -33.59 27.71
CA LEU A 55 -22.37 -33.10 27.69
C LEU A 55 -23.38 -34.26 27.59
N LYS A 56 -23.14 -35.24 26.72
CA LYS A 56 -23.97 -36.45 26.62
C LYS A 56 -23.99 -37.26 27.92
N GLU A 57 -22.86 -37.35 28.61
CA GLU A 57 -22.78 -38.01 29.92
C GLU A 57 -23.56 -37.25 31.01
N ILE A 58 -23.46 -35.92 31.02
CA ILE A 58 -24.23 -35.05 31.92
C ILE A 58 -25.73 -35.24 31.69
N GLU A 59 -26.18 -35.25 30.44
CA GLU A 59 -27.57 -35.51 30.07
C GLU A 59 -28.09 -36.84 30.61
N GLN A 60 -27.33 -37.92 30.39
CA GLN A 60 -27.72 -39.26 30.86
C GLN A 60 -27.78 -39.32 32.38
N THR A 61 -26.76 -38.78 33.04
CA THR A 61 -26.64 -38.83 34.50
C THR A 61 -27.72 -38.02 35.18
N TYR A 62 -28.01 -36.82 34.64
CA TYR A 62 -29.04 -35.95 35.17
C TYR A 62 -30.44 -36.56 35.03
N ASN A 63 -30.81 -37.03 33.83
CA ASN A 63 -32.18 -37.51 33.58
C ASN A 63 -32.48 -38.87 34.22
N ARG A 64 -31.45 -39.67 34.53
CA ARG A 64 -31.63 -41.00 35.15
C ARG A 64 -31.32 -41.03 36.63
N PHE A 65 -30.68 -39.99 37.17
CA PHE A 65 -30.14 -39.96 38.53
C PHE A 65 -29.19 -41.14 38.84
N GLU A 66 -28.54 -41.69 37.81
CA GLU A 66 -27.59 -42.81 37.89
C GLU A 66 -26.32 -42.48 37.10
N PRO A 67 -25.13 -42.95 37.54
CA PRO A 67 -23.90 -42.79 36.77
C PRO A 67 -24.04 -43.33 35.34
N SER A 68 -23.45 -42.65 34.37
CA SER A 68 -23.42 -43.15 33.00
C SER A 68 -22.65 -44.48 32.91
N ASN A 69 -23.20 -45.44 32.18
CA ASN A 69 -22.56 -46.73 31.90
C ASN A 69 -21.52 -46.66 30.77
N ILE A 70 -21.08 -45.47 30.36
CA ILE A 70 -20.10 -45.30 29.28
C ILE A 70 -18.73 -45.78 29.77
N THR A 71 -18.28 -46.92 29.25
CA THR A 71 -16.90 -47.38 29.43
C THR A 71 -15.94 -46.51 28.61
N ARG A 72 -14.84 -46.07 29.24
CA ARG A 72 -13.81 -45.24 28.60
C ARG A 72 -12.44 -45.87 28.76
N GLU A 73 -11.65 -45.84 27.69
CA GLU A 73 -10.21 -46.11 27.80
C GLU A 73 -9.52 -45.00 28.58
N LYS A 74 -8.47 -45.35 29.33
CA LYS A 74 -7.66 -44.36 30.06
C LYS A 74 -6.85 -43.54 29.07
N TYR A 75 -6.88 -42.21 29.19
CA TYR A 75 -6.09 -41.30 28.35
C TYR A 75 -4.58 -41.61 28.40
N GLN A 76 -4.09 -42.14 29.52
CA GLN A 76 -2.70 -42.62 29.66
C GLN A 76 -2.30 -43.65 28.58
N LEU A 77 -3.22 -44.48 28.11
CA LEU A 77 -2.94 -45.46 27.04
C LEU A 77 -2.65 -44.77 25.71
N PHE A 78 -3.34 -43.65 25.43
CA PHE A 78 -3.03 -42.82 24.27
C PHE A 78 -1.65 -42.17 24.41
N ILE A 79 -1.31 -41.63 25.58
CA ILE A 79 0.03 -41.06 25.84
C ILE A 79 1.13 -42.10 25.62
N ASN A 80 0.96 -43.31 26.15
CA ASN A 80 1.92 -44.39 25.98
C ASN A 80 2.07 -44.79 24.50
N TRP A 81 0.97 -44.84 23.77
CA TRP A 81 0.98 -45.06 22.33
C TRP A 81 1.73 -43.94 21.59
N GLU A 82 1.47 -42.67 21.92
CA GLU A 82 2.10 -41.52 21.26
C GLU A 82 3.61 -41.50 21.50
N ILE A 83 4.06 -41.75 22.74
CA ILE A 83 5.50 -41.87 23.07
C ILE A 83 6.16 -42.96 22.22
N ASN A 84 5.53 -44.15 22.13
CA ASN A 84 6.06 -45.25 21.32
C ASN A 84 6.08 -44.89 19.83
N PHE A 85 5.01 -44.27 19.32
CA PHE A 85 4.91 -43.82 17.94
C PHE A 85 6.01 -42.81 17.58
N ILE A 86 6.23 -41.80 18.43
CA ILE A 86 7.29 -40.80 18.24
C ILE A 86 8.67 -41.47 18.14
N ASN A 87 8.95 -42.42 19.03
CA ASN A 87 10.26 -43.08 19.09
C ASN A 87 10.48 -44.00 17.87
N THR A 88 9.46 -44.77 17.47
CA THR A 88 9.58 -45.76 16.39
C THR A 88 9.50 -45.15 14.99
N LYS A 89 8.79 -44.03 14.81
CA LYS A 89 8.57 -43.39 13.51
C LYS A 89 9.37 -42.10 13.30
N LYS A 90 10.24 -41.73 14.24
CA LYS A 90 10.99 -40.46 14.24
C LYS A 90 11.61 -40.13 12.88
N ASP A 91 12.44 -41.03 12.34
CA ASP A 91 13.21 -40.74 11.13
C ASP A 91 12.32 -40.57 9.89
N ILE A 92 11.26 -41.38 9.77
CA ILE A 92 10.31 -41.30 8.67
C ILE A 92 9.53 -39.98 8.74
N MET A 93 9.03 -39.64 9.93
CA MET A 93 8.26 -38.42 10.17
C MET A 93 9.11 -37.17 9.98
N SER A 94 10.34 -37.14 10.50
CA SER A 94 11.27 -36.03 10.34
C SER A 94 11.63 -35.79 8.88
N LYS A 95 11.87 -36.84 8.08
CA LYS A 95 12.11 -36.71 6.63
C LYS A 95 10.90 -36.15 5.90
N PHE A 96 9.70 -36.66 6.19
CA PHE A 96 8.46 -36.15 5.60
C PHE A 96 8.26 -34.66 5.90
N TRP A 97 8.28 -34.28 7.18
CA TRP A 97 8.02 -32.91 7.60
C TRP A 97 9.11 -31.92 7.15
N SER A 98 10.37 -32.35 7.08
CA SER A 98 11.44 -31.48 6.54
C SER A 98 11.21 -31.16 5.06
N LYS A 99 10.82 -32.17 4.27
CA LYS A 99 10.47 -31.97 2.86
C LYS A 99 9.21 -31.11 2.69
N GLU A 100 8.21 -31.34 3.53
CA GLU A 100 6.95 -30.58 3.51
C GLU A 100 7.17 -29.09 3.80
N LEU A 101 8.16 -28.77 4.64
CA LEU A 101 8.47 -27.41 5.10
C LEU A 101 9.66 -26.75 4.38
N GLU A 102 10.31 -27.42 3.41
CA GLU A 102 11.55 -26.96 2.74
C GLU A 102 11.45 -25.55 2.11
N ASN A 103 10.24 -25.11 1.74
CA ASN A 103 9.98 -23.80 1.15
C ASN A 103 9.02 -22.94 1.98
N GLN A 104 8.73 -23.33 3.23
CA GLN A 104 7.70 -22.68 4.05
C GLN A 104 7.87 -21.16 4.08
N SER A 105 6.75 -20.44 4.06
CA SER A 105 6.78 -19.00 4.23
C SER A 105 5.69 -18.58 5.18
N ASN A 106 6.10 -17.90 6.27
CA ASN A 106 5.15 -17.31 7.20
C ASN A 106 4.34 -16.26 6.47
N THR A 107 3.02 -16.33 6.63
CA THR A 107 2.13 -15.74 5.63
C THR A 107 2.25 -14.23 5.54
N MET A 108 2.66 -13.47 6.57
CA MET A 108 2.85 -12.01 6.43
C MET A 108 3.77 -11.36 7.48
N SER A 109 4.49 -10.31 7.04
CA SER A 109 5.19 -9.34 7.90
C SER A 109 5.00 -7.86 7.51
N LYS A 110 4.09 -7.50 6.59
CA LYS A 110 4.09 -6.15 5.98
C LYS A 110 2.98 -5.17 6.35
N PHE A 111 1.96 -5.56 7.11
CA PHE A 111 0.86 -4.65 7.44
C PHE A 111 0.64 -4.51 8.95
N SER A 112 1.71 -4.27 9.71
CA SER A 112 1.55 -3.92 11.13
C SER A 112 1.19 -2.44 11.27
N ASN A 113 0.02 -2.16 11.84
CA ASN A 113 -0.22 -0.87 12.47
C ASN A 113 0.51 -0.90 13.82
N LYS A 114 1.71 -0.33 13.91
CA LYS A 114 2.60 -0.43 15.09
C LYS A 114 2.07 0.21 16.38
N ASN A 115 0.89 0.82 16.35
CA ASN A 115 0.46 1.79 17.36
C ASN A 115 -0.77 1.37 18.18
N GLU A 116 -1.22 0.12 18.14
CA GLU A 116 -2.32 -0.32 19.00
C GLU A 116 -1.85 -1.38 20.01
N VAL A 117 -2.03 -1.05 21.29
CA VAL A 117 -1.97 -1.97 22.43
C VAL A 117 -2.91 -3.14 22.13
N ASP A 118 -2.47 -4.38 22.43
CA ASP A 118 -3.18 -5.64 22.21
C ASP A 118 -4.67 -5.58 22.58
N LYS A 119 -5.51 -5.13 21.65
CA LYS A 119 -6.96 -5.27 21.74
C LYS A 119 -7.33 -6.56 21.03
N LEU A 120 -7.99 -7.44 21.76
CA LEU A 120 -8.31 -8.79 21.32
C LEU A 120 -9.69 -8.81 20.65
N SER A 121 -9.73 -9.45 19.48
CA SER A 121 -10.88 -9.91 18.70
C SER A 121 -11.84 -8.85 18.14
N ALA A 122 -11.76 -8.64 16.83
CA ALA A 122 -12.89 -8.23 16.03
C ALA A 122 -13.39 -9.41 15.19
N PHE A 123 -14.68 -9.70 15.31
CA PHE A 123 -15.36 -10.86 14.74
C PHE A 123 -16.11 -10.47 13.48
N LYS A 124 -15.93 -11.23 12.40
CA LYS A 124 -16.72 -11.07 11.18
C LYS A 124 -17.18 -12.43 10.70
N SER A 125 -18.43 -12.49 10.26
CA SER A 125 -19.09 -13.69 9.77
C SER A 125 -19.56 -13.52 8.32
N SER A 126 -19.47 -14.60 7.55
CA SER A 126 -20.14 -14.73 6.25
C SER A 126 -20.98 -16.00 6.25
N ILE A 127 -22.15 -15.95 5.63
CA ILE A 127 -23.07 -17.09 5.56
C ILE A 127 -23.08 -17.61 4.13
N VAL A 128 -22.78 -18.89 3.96
CA VAL A 128 -22.99 -19.63 2.71
C VAL A 128 -24.39 -20.25 2.77
N THR A 129 -25.25 -19.84 1.84
CA THR A 129 -26.67 -20.24 1.82
C THR A 129 -26.85 -21.73 1.52
N SER A 130 -28.03 -22.29 1.82
CA SER A 130 -28.39 -23.68 1.49
C SER A 130 -28.18 -24.02 0.01
N LYS A 131 -28.53 -23.09 -0.89
CA LYS A 131 -28.31 -23.22 -2.33
C LYS A 131 -26.82 -23.32 -2.69
N GLU A 132 -25.97 -22.54 -2.04
CA GLU A 132 -24.52 -22.58 -2.25
C GLU A 132 -23.92 -23.85 -1.63
N LYS A 133 -24.37 -24.29 -0.45
CA LYS A 133 -23.96 -25.56 0.18
C LYS A 133 -24.20 -26.75 -0.76
N ASN A 134 -25.40 -26.88 -1.33
CA ASN A 134 -25.71 -27.96 -2.28
C ASN A 134 -24.80 -27.93 -3.53
N LYS A 135 -24.46 -26.73 -4.03
CA LYS A 135 -23.52 -26.59 -5.14
C LYS A 135 -22.10 -26.99 -4.75
N ILE A 136 -21.66 -26.67 -3.53
CA ILE A 136 -20.37 -27.09 -2.99
C ILE A 136 -20.33 -28.61 -2.87
N GLU A 137 -21.39 -29.26 -2.39
CA GLU A 137 -21.47 -30.72 -2.33
C GLU A 137 -21.38 -31.36 -3.72
N PHE A 138 -22.08 -30.79 -4.71
CA PHE A 138 -21.98 -31.25 -6.09
C PHE A 138 -20.56 -31.07 -6.65
N PHE A 139 -19.93 -29.91 -6.40
CA PHE A 139 -18.55 -29.64 -6.76
C PHE A 139 -17.59 -30.67 -6.12
N CYS A 140 -17.77 -30.93 -4.82
CA CYS A 140 -17.00 -31.89 -4.06
C CYS A 140 -17.11 -33.30 -4.66
N LYS A 141 -18.34 -33.75 -4.98
CA LYS A 141 -18.59 -35.03 -5.67
C LYS A 141 -17.92 -35.09 -7.05
N LYS A 142 -18.07 -34.04 -7.86
CA LYS A 142 -17.47 -33.94 -9.22
C LYS A 142 -15.95 -34.04 -9.18
N HIS A 143 -15.31 -33.36 -8.23
CA HIS A 143 -13.85 -33.32 -8.09
C HIS A 143 -13.28 -34.38 -7.14
N LYS A 144 -14.13 -35.26 -6.57
CA LYS A 144 -13.75 -36.30 -5.60
C LYS A 144 -12.99 -35.75 -4.38
N ILE A 145 -13.43 -34.59 -3.87
CA ILE A 145 -12.86 -33.92 -2.69
C ILE A 145 -13.89 -33.82 -1.57
N THR A 146 -13.45 -33.54 -0.34
CA THR A 146 -14.35 -33.26 0.80
C THR A 146 -14.65 -31.76 0.91
N PRO A 147 -15.71 -31.35 1.62
CA PRO A 147 -15.96 -29.94 1.93
C PRO A 147 -14.76 -29.24 2.60
N PHE A 148 -14.06 -29.92 3.53
CA PHE A 148 -12.80 -29.42 4.11
C PHE A 148 -11.76 -29.07 3.03
N MET A 149 -11.54 -29.97 2.06
CA MET A 149 -10.61 -29.74 0.95
C MET A 149 -11.06 -28.58 0.05
N PHE A 150 -12.37 -28.41 -0.14
CA PHE A 150 -12.92 -27.27 -0.89
C PHE A 150 -12.60 -25.93 -0.21
N TYR A 151 -12.88 -25.83 1.10
CA TYR A 151 -12.68 -24.59 1.85
C TYR A 151 -11.21 -24.25 2.05
N ILE A 152 -10.36 -25.23 2.40
CA ILE A 152 -8.92 -24.98 2.53
C ILE A 152 -8.31 -24.54 1.19
N GLY A 153 -8.73 -25.14 0.07
CA GLY A 153 -8.32 -24.72 -1.26
C GLY A 153 -8.79 -23.29 -1.60
N THR A 154 -10.03 -22.95 -1.27
CA THR A 154 -10.59 -21.59 -1.44
C THR A 154 -9.82 -20.55 -0.62
N ILE A 155 -9.42 -20.89 0.60
CA ILE A 155 -8.60 -20.05 1.47
C ILE A 155 -7.20 -19.87 0.87
N PHE A 156 -6.56 -20.94 0.38
CA PHE A 156 -5.27 -20.82 -0.29
C PHE A 156 -5.34 -19.91 -1.52
N ILE A 157 -6.35 -20.05 -2.38
CA ILE A 157 -6.54 -19.16 -3.54
C ILE A 157 -6.64 -17.70 -3.08
N SER A 158 -7.46 -17.44 -2.06
CA SER A 158 -7.68 -16.11 -1.51
C SER A 158 -6.39 -15.51 -0.93
N LEU A 159 -5.63 -16.30 -0.16
CA LEU A 159 -4.37 -15.87 0.44
C LEU A 159 -3.25 -15.69 -0.59
N LEU A 160 -3.13 -16.57 -1.59
CA LEU A 160 -2.17 -16.45 -2.69
C LEU A 160 -2.40 -15.14 -3.46
N LYS A 161 -3.67 -14.81 -3.73
CA LYS A 161 -4.05 -13.54 -4.37
C LYS A 161 -3.69 -12.32 -3.54
N LEU A 162 -4.10 -12.31 -2.26
CA LEU A 162 -3.92 -11.17 -1.37
C LEU A 162 -2.45 -10.92 -1.03
N THR A 163 -1.67 -11.98 -0.82
CA THR A 163 -0.26 -11.87 -0.41
C THR A 163 0.71 -11.79 -1.59
N LYS A 164 0.27 -12.18 -2.79
CA LYS A 164 1.11 -12.37 -3.99
C LYS A 164 2.30 -13.31 -3.76
N LYS A 165 2.23 -14.17 -2.74
CA LYS A 165 3.24 -15.19 -2.46
C LYS A 165 2.95 -16.44 -3.28
N SER A 166 4.00 -17.15 -3.65
CA SER A 166 3.93 -18.44 -4.34
C SER A 166 3.91 -19.63 -3.38
N ASN A 167 4.09 -19.40 -2.07
CA ASN A 167 4.01 -20.44 -1.05
C ASN A 167 3.42 -19.91 0.25
N ILE A 168 2.48 -20.64 0.84
CA ILE A 168 1.76 -20.25 2.06
C ILE A 168 1.64 -21.45 2.99
N THR A 169 1.93 -21.24 4.26
CA THR A 169 1.78 -22.25 5.32
C THR A 169 0.72 -21.80 6.33
N ILE A 170 -0.31 -22.63 6.52
CA ILE A 170 -1.35 -22.41 7.54
C ILE A 170 -1.39 -23.60 8.51
N GLY A 171 -1.82 -23.38 9.74
CA GLY A 171 -2.03 -24.46 10.70
C GLY A 171 -3.44 -25.04 10.57
N VAL A 172 -3.54 -26.36 10.67
CA VAL A 172 -4.82 -27.09 10.67
C VAL A 172 -4.88 -28.00 11.89
N PRO A 173 -5.81 -27.78 12.83
CA PRO A 173 -6.07 -28.72 13.91
C PRO A 173 -6.84 -29.93 13.39
N LEU A 174 -6.30 -31.12 13.62
CA LEU A 174 -6.89 -32.40 13.24
C LEU A 174 -7.13 -33.25 14.48
N ALA A 175 -8.22 -34.02 14.49
CA ALA A 175 -8.51 -34.95 15.56
C ALA A 175 -7.57 -36.16 15.50
N ASN A 176 -6.69 -36.35 16.49
CA ASN A 176 -5.74 -37.47 16.54
C ASN A 176 -6.33 -38.72 17.22
N ARG A 177 -7.61 -39.00 16.99
CA ARG A 177 -8.34 -40.17 17.54
C ARG A 177 -8.34 -41.32 16.53
N ILE A 178 -7.15 -41.81 16.18
CA ILE A 178 -6.94 -42.77 15.09
C ILE A 178 -7.54 -44.13 15.42
N ASP A 179 -7.37 -44.59 16.66
CA ASP A 179 -7.88 -45.87 17.13
C ASP A 179 -9.29 -45.70 17.69
N SER A 180 -10.24 -46.49 17.16
CA SER A 180 -11.64 -46.48 17.57
C SER A 180 -11.85 -46.66 19.07
N LYS A 181 -10.92 -47.32 19.78
CA LYS A 181 -11.03 -47.50 21.24
C LYS A 181 -10.99 -46.18 22.01
N PHE A 182 -10.36 -45.13 21.46
CA PHE A 182 -10.29 -43.81 22.08
C PHE A 182 -11.47 -42.90 21.71
N LYS A 183 -12.45 -43.38 20.93
CA LYS A 183 -13.61 -42.59 20.48
C LYS A 183 -14.41 -42.00 21.64
N ASN A 184 -14.50 -42.71 22.76
CA ASN A 184 -15.24 -42.31 23.96
C ASN A 184 -14.34 -41.77 25.10
N THR A 185 -13.03 -41.65 24.87
CA THR A 185 -12.09 -41.16 25.89
C THR A 185 -12.09 -39.65 25.97
N VAL A 186 -12.19 -39.09 27.18
CA VAL A 186 -12.03 -37.64 27.41
C VAL A 186 -10.53 -37.32 27.51
N GLY A 187 -10.07 -36.31 26.76
CA GLY A 187 -8.66 -35.89 26.72
C GLY A 187 -8.36 -34.88 25.62
N LEU A 188 -7.09 -34.45 25.53
CA LEU A 188 -6.61 -33.56 24.46
C LEU A 188 -6.02 -34.38 23.30
N PHE A 189 -6.83 -34.74 22.31
CA PHE A 189 -6.35 -35.48 21.14
C PHE A 189 -6.07 -34.57 19.94
N VAL A 190 -6.53 -33.32 19.93
CA VAL A 190 -6.30 -32.44 18.78
C VAL A 190 -4.80 -32.19 18.60
N ASN A 191 -4.28 -32.47 17.40
CA ASN A 191 -2.94 -32.08 16.99
C ASN A 191 -3.02 -31.06 15.84
N THR A 192 -2.29 -29.96 15.97
CA THR A 192 -2.24 -28.93 14.93
C THR A 192 -1.04 -29.15 14.04
N VAL A 193 -1.26 -29.28 12.74
CA VAL A 193 -0.21 -29.58 11.77
C VAL A 193 -0.05 -28.45 10.74
N PRO A 194 1.18 -28.18 10.27
CA PRO A 194 1.38 -27.23 9.19
C PRO A 194 0.87 -27.81 7.86
N PHE A 195 0.09 -27.04 7.14
CA PHE A 195 -0.35 -27.31 5.77
C PHE A 195 0.35 -26.31 4.86
N ASN A 196 1.38 -26.75 4.15
CA ASN A 196 2.17 -25.91 3.27
C ASN A 196 1.74 -26.08 1.80
N PHE A 197 1.34 -25.00 1.13
CA PHE A 197 0.90 -25.05 -0.26
C PHE A 197 1.66 -24.07 -1.15
N SER A 198 2.34 -24.61 -2.16
CA SER A 198 3.09 -23.84 -3.16
C SER A 198 2.39 -23.86 -4.52
N TYR A 199 2.10 -22.67 -5.04
CA TYR A 199 1.55 -22.45 -6.37
C TYR A 199 2.69 -22.01 -7.31
N LYS A 200 2.99 -22.85 -8.31
CA LYS A 200 4.08 -22.59 -9.28
C LYS A 200 3.61 -22.46 -10.73
N ASN A 201 2.48 -23.07 -11.09
CA ASN A 201 2.04 -23.22 -12.47
C ASN A 201 0.61 -22.72 -12.65
N ASP A 202 0.26 -22.40 -13.89
CA ASP A 202 -1.09 -22.06 -14.33
C ASP A 202 -1.98 -23.31 -14.35
N LEU A 203 -2.49 -23.69 -13.17
CA LEU A 203 -3.28 -24.92 -12.95
C LEU A 203 -4.76 -24.71 -13.30
N SER A 204 -5.39 -25.73 -13.88
CA SER A 204 -6.85 -25.82 -13.95
C SER A 204 -7.47 -26.05 -12.57
N THR A 205 -8.77 -25.74 -12.43
CA THR A 205 -9.53 -25.98 -11.18
C THR A 205 -9.45 -27.44 -10.72
N THR A 206 -9.53 -28.40 -11.67
CA THR A 206 -9.44 -29.83 -11.37
C THR A 206 -8.06 -30.23 -10.88
N GLU A 207 -6.99 -29.76 -11.53
CA GLU A 207 -5.61 -30.05 -11.11
C GLU A 207 -5.31 -29.46 -9.73
N PHE A 208 -5.75 -28.22 -9.48
CA PHE A 208 -5.58 -27.57 -8.18
C PHE A 208 -6.24 -28.36 -7.06
N PHE A 209 -7.51 -28.73 -7.18
CA PHE A 209 -8.19 -29.49 -6.13
C PHE A 209 -7.68 -30.93 -6.02
N ASN A 210 -7.15 -31.52 -7.10
CA ASN A 210 -6.42 -32.80 -7.02
C ASN A 210 -5.13 -32.67 -6.21
N LEU A 211 -4.38 -31.56 -6.36
CA LEU A 211 -3.21 -31.29 -5.52
C LEU A 211 -3.61 -31.07 -4.07
N ILE A 212 -4.64 -30.27 -3.80
CA ILE A 212 -5.18 -30.08 -2.44
C ILE A 212 -5.57 -31.42 -1.82
N ARG A 213 -6.27 -32.28 -2.57
CA ARG A 213 -6.67 -33.63 -2.13
C ARG A 213 -5.46 -34.49 -1.78
N THR A 214 -4.51 -34.59 -2.69
CA THR A 214 -3.28 -35.39 -2.51
C THR A 214 -2.49 -34.90 -1.30
N LYS A 215 -2.33 -33.58 -1.17
CA LYS A 215 -1.65 -32.93 -0.05
C LYS A 215 -2.35 -33.20 1.27
N THR A 216 -3.67 -33.06 1.29
CA THR A 216 -4.50 -33.32 2.47
C THR A 216 -4.33 -34.76 2.94
N LEU A 217 -4.46 -35.74 2.05
CA LEU A 217 -4.31 -37.15 2.40
C LEU A 217 -2.92 -37.45 2.99
N LEU A 218 -1.86 -36.92 2.38
CA LEU A 218 -0.50 -37.06 2.92
C LEU A 218 -0.36 -36.47 4.32
N ILE A 219 -0.98 -35.32 4.57
CA ILE A 219 -0.98 -34.71 5.91
C ILE A 219 -1.75 -35.58 6.91
N TYR A 220 -2.91 -36.14 6.53
CA TYR A 220 -3.67 -37.07 7.37
C TYR A 220 -2.87 -38.33 7.71
N ASP A 221 -2.06 -38.87 6.79
CA ASP A 221 -1.23 -40.05 7.06
C ASP A 221 -0.10 -39.78 8.07
N HIS A 222 0.26 -38.51 8.28
CA HIS A 222 1.39 -38.10 9.13
C HIS A 222 0.97 -37.20 10.30
N HIS A 223 -0.33 -36.89 10.44
CA HIS A 223 -0.82 -35.89 11.37
C HIS A 223 -0.61 -36.24 12.84
N SER A 224 -0.34 -37.50 13.15
CA SER A 224 -0.15 -37.98 14.53
C SER A 224 1.20 -37.62 15.12
N TYR A 225 2.12 -37.12 14.30
CA TYR A 225 3.41 -36.65 14.78
C TYR A 225 3.27 -35.25 15.42
N PRO A 226 3.61 -35.07 16.71
CA PRO A 226 3.33 -33.81 17.42
C PRO A 226 4.05 -32.60 16.84
N LEU A 227 3.36 -31.45 16.81
CA LEU A 227 3.90 -30.20 16.25
C LEU A 227 5.23 -29.76 16.87
N ASN A 228 5.40 -29.91 18.18
CA ASN A 228 6.66 -29.58 18.86
C ASN A 228 7.83 -30.46 18.38
N LYS A 229 7.56 -31.72 17.99
CA LYS A 229 8.55 -32.61 17.37
C LYS A 229 8.82 -32.24 15.91
N VAL A 230 7.80 -31.83 15.16
CA VAL A 230 7.98 -31.23 13.83
C VAL A 230 8.93 -30.03 13.92
N ILE A 231 8.67 -29.09 14.82
CA ILE A 231 9.48 -27.87 14.99
C ILE A 231 10.92 -28.19 15.41
N SER A 232 11.12 -29.11 16.35
CA SER A 232 12.46 -29.41 16.88
C SER A 232 13.34 -30.22 15.92
N ASN A 233 12.75 -31.05 15.07
CA ASN A 233 13.50 -31.98 14.21
C ASN A 233 13.68 -31.52 12.76
N THR A 234 13.14 -30.37 12.36
CA THR A 234 13.20 -29.85 10.97
C THR A 234 14.25 -28.75 10.76
N HIS A 235 15.10 -28.45 11.75
CA HIS A 235 16.23 -27.49 11.67
C HIS A 235 15.88 -26.10 11.10
N ILE A 236 14.64 -25.65 11.25
CA ILE A 236 14.21 -24.32 10.82
C ILE A 236 14.85 -23.26 11.75
N GLU A 237 15.58 -22.29 11.17
CA GLU A 237 16.23 -21.21 11.93
C GLU A 237 15.21 -20.43 12.78
N ARG A 238 15.40 -20.48 14.10
CA ARG A 238 14.60 -19.71 15.04
C ARG A 238 15.12 -18.27 15.07
N THR A 239 14.55 -17.40 14.23
CA THR A 239 14.72 -15.96 14.48
C THR A 239 13.84 -15.58 15.67
N HIS A 240 14.42 -14.90 16.67
CA HIS A 240 13.78 -14.57 17.96
C HIS A 240 12.47 -13.74 17.86
N LYS A 241 12.02 -13.36 16.66
CA LYS A 241 10.78 -12.61 16.42
C LYS A 241 9.73 -13.34 15.55
N GLU A 242 10.06 -14.46 14.90
CA GLU A 242 9.18 -15.15 13.93
C GLU A 242 9.23 -16.69 14.08
N SER A 243 9.29 -17.20 15.32
CA SER A 243 9.47 -18.62 15.64
C SER A 243 8.26 -19.55 15.38
N GLN A 244 7.21 -19.08 14.70
CA GLN A 244 6.00 -19.87 14.42
C GLN A 244 6.04 -20.39 12.97
N LEU A 245 5.77 -21.67 12.73
CA LEU A 245 5.73 -22.27 11.37
C LEU A 245 4.58 -21.73 10.49
N PHE A 246 3.57 -21.17 11.14
CA PHE A 246 2.40 -20.55 10.54
C PHE A 246 1.80 -19.56 11.54
N ASN A 247 1.12 -18.55 11.02
CA ASN A 247 0.44 -17.52 11.80
C ASN A 247 -1.06 -17.40 11.48
N ILE A 248 -1.56 -18.31 10.63
CA ILE A 248 -2.97 -18.45 10.27
C ILE A 248 -3.43 -19.84 10.69
N LEU A 249 -4.56 -19.95 11.38
CA LEU A 249 -5.26 -21.21 11.61
C LEU A 249 -6.47 -21.32 10.68
N PHE A 250 -6.69 -22.52 10.16
CA PHE A 250 -7.94 -22.88 9.50
C PHE A 250 -8.59 -24.07 10.21
N THR A 251 -9.84 -23.91 10.63
CA THR A 251 -10.63 -24.97 11.23
C THR A 251 -11.89 -25.23 10.41
N TYR A 252 -12.27 -26.50 10.30
CA TYR A 252 -13.53 -26.92 9.71
C TYR A 252 -14.25 -27.79 10.73
N GLN A 253 -15.40 -27.34 11.20
CA GLN A 253 -16.22 -28.01 12.19
C GLN A 253 -17.53 -28.43 11.55
N ASN A 254 -17.78 -29.73 11.54
CA ASN A 254 -19.01 -30.34 11.03
C ASN A 254 -19.90 -30.92 12.13
N GLU A 255 -19.49 -30.79 13.39
CA GLU A 255 -20.26 -31.22 14.56
C GLU A 255 -20.49 -30.02 15.47
N GLU A 256 -21.75 -29.70 15.73
CA GLU A 256 -22.11 -28.71 16.74
C GLU A 256 -21.86 -29.27 18.14
N ILE A 257 -21.64 -28.37 19.10
CA ILE A 257 -21.75 -28.74 20.51
C ILE A 257 -23.19 -29.23 20.72
N PRO A 258 -23.40 -30.48 21.18
CA PRO A 258 -24.74 -31.04 21.27
C PRO A 258 -25.58 -30.28 22.28
N ASN A 259 -26.79 -29.91 21.88
CA ASN A 259 -27.83 -29.50 22.81
C ASN A 259 -28.28 -30.73 23.61
N ILE A 260 -28.33 -30.59 24.93
CA ILE A 260 -28.74 -31.66 25.83
C ILE A 260 -30.08 -31.34 26.49
N MET A 261 -30.81 -32.38 26.90
CA MET A 261 -32.09 -32.24 27.59
C MET A 261 -31.94 -32.43 29.09
N PHE A 262 -32.61 -31.59 29.87
CA PHE A 262 -32.72 -31.72 31.33
C PHE A 262 -34.21 -31.83 31.68
N ASP A 263 -34.70 -32.98 32.14
CA ASP A 263 -36.11 -33.23 32.48
C ASP A 263 -37.08 -32.76 31.38
N ASN A 264 -36.80 -33.15 30.13
CA ASN A 264 -37.54 -32.72 28.93
C ASN A 264 -37.45 -31.23 28.57
N VAL A 265 -36.61 -30.46 29.25
CA VAL A 265 -36.29 -29.06 28.90
C VAL A 265 -35.07 -29.04 27.97
N GLN A 266 -35.25 -28.46 26.79
CA GLN A 266 -34.19 -28.32 25.80
C GLN A 266 -33.20 -27.20 26.21
N SER A 267 -31.90 -27.52 26.24
CA SER A 267 -30.84 -26.52 26.40
C SER A 267 -30.34 -25.99 25.06
N GLU A 268 -29.71 -24.81 25.09
CA GLU A 268 -28.98 -24.22 23.97
C GLU A 268 -27.50 -24.10 24.37
N ALA A 269 -26.66 -24.97 23.80
CA ALA A 269 -25.23 -24.96 24.03
C ALA A 269 -24.55 -23.99 23.06
N SER A 270 -23.63 -23.17 23.58
CA SER A 270 -22.84 -22.26 22.74
C SER A 270 -21.44 -22.07 23.31
N LYS A 271 -20.43 -22.02 22.43
CA LYS A 271 -19.06 -21.67 22.81
C LYS A 271 -18.98 -20.16 23.02
N LEU A 272 -18.37 -19.75 24.14
CA LEU A 272 -18.07 -18.35 24.40
C LEU A 272 -16.68 -18.00 23.84
N PHE A 273 -16.66 -17.11 22.84
CA PHE A 273 -15.43 -16.60 22.22
C PHE A 273 -14.90 -15.41 23.04
N ILE A 274 -14.10 -15.68 24.06
CA ILE A 274 -13.48 -14.63 24.90
C ILE A 274 -11.99 -14.59 24.54
N ASN A 275 -11.54 -13.53 23.86
CA ASN A 275 -10.13 -13.31 23.54
C ASN A 275 -9.43 -14.48 22.79
N ASP A 276 -10.19 -15.29 22.06
CA ASP A 276 -9.79 -16.63 21.57
C ASP A 276 -8.99 -16.63 20.24
N CYS A 277 -8.18 -15.59 19.99
CA CYS A 277 -7.34 -15.56 18.79
C CYS A 277 -6.00 -16.26 19.07
N MET A 278 -6.01 -17.59 18.96
CA MET A 278 -4.84 -18.45 19.23
C MET A 278 -3.64 -18.11 18.32
N MET A 279 -3.90 -17.75 17.06
CA MET A 279 -2.90 -17.26 16.11
C MET A 279 -3.16 -15.82 15.70
N ASP A 280 -2.34 -15.23 14.83
CA ASP A 280 -2.54 -13.84 14.40
C ASP A 280 -3.86 -13.68 13.61
N LEU A 281 -4.27 -14.75 12.90
CA LEU A 281 -5.54 -14.88 12.21
C LEU A 281 -6.06 -16.33 12.36
N SER A 282 -7.36 -16.49 12.62
CA SER A 282 -8.04 -17.79 12.64
C SER A 282 -9.28 -17.72 11.76
N ILE A 283 -9.40 -18.63 10.81
CA ILE A 283 -10.56 -18.78 9.93
C ILE A 283 -11.26 -20.08 10.32
N GLU A 284 -12.55 -19.99 10.62
CA GLU A 284 -13.34 -21.14 11.05
C GLU A 284 -14.55 -21.33 10.12
N CYS A 285 -14.73 -22.52 9.58
CA CYS A 285 -15.93 -22.90 8.88
C CYS A 285 -16.77 -23.83 9.76
N HIS A 286 -17.99 -23.44 10.09
CA HIS A 286 -18.94 -24.21 10.86
C HIS A 286 -20.05 -24.68 9.94
N GLU A 287 -20.06 -25.97 9.64
CA GLU A 287 -21.09 -26.59 8.84
C GLU A 287 -22.34 -26.85 9.70
N LYS A 288 -23.47 -26.31 9.22
CA LYS A 288 -24.81 -26.50 9.77
C LYS A 288 -25.63 -27.29 8.76
N ASP A 289 -26.78 -27.82 9.16
CA ASP A 289 -27.66 -28.57 8.25
C ASP A 289 -28.00 -27.76 6.99
N SER A 290 -28.37 -26.49 7.16
CA SER A 290 -28.88 -25.63 6.10
C SER A 290 -27.89 -24.62 5.52
N HIS A 291 -26.76 -24.37 6.16
CA HIS A 291 -25.81 -23.32 5.76
C HIS A 291 -24.40 -23.61 6.30
N ILE A 292 -23.44 -22.80 5.90
CA ILE A 292 -22.09 -22.82 6.47
C ILE A 292 -21.75 -21.42 6.95
N ASP A 293 -21.40 -21.30 8.22
CA ASP A 293 -20.89 -20.05 8.79
C ASP A 293 -19.37 -20.01 8.63
N ILE A 294 -18.86 -18.90 8.08
CA ILE A 294 -17.43 -18.64 7.99
C ILE A 294 -17.09 -17.49 8.93
N PHE A 295 -16.32 -17.77 9.97
CA PHE A 295 -15.83 -16.79 10.91
C PHE A 295 -14.35 -16.49 10.66
N SER A 296 -13.97 -15.23 10.87
CA SER A 296 -12.57 -14.82 10.84
C SER A 296 -12.24 -13.94 12.04
N HIS A 297 -11.31 -14.43 12.86
CA HIS A 297 -10.82 -13.80 14.08
C HIS A 297 -9.38 -13.36 13.88
N HIS A 298 -9.02 -12.16 14.34
CA HIS A 298 -7.65 -11.67 14.18
C HIS A 298 -7.20 -10.84 15.38
N LYS A 299 -5.88 -10.71 15.55
CA LYS A 299 -5.27 -9.77 16.51
C LYS A 299 -5.17 -8.39 15.86
N THR A 300 -5.76 -7.36 16.46
CA THR A 300 -5.88 -6.03 15.82
C THR A 300 -4.54 -5.30 15.66
N ASN A 301 -3.54 -5.67 16.45
CA ASN A 301 -2.15 -5.20 16.31
C ASN A 301 -1.41 -5.85 15.12
N LYS A 302 -1.93 -6.93 14.54
CA LYS A 302 -1.36 -7.67 13.40
C LYS A 302 -2.17 -7.53 12.12
N PHE A 303 -3.50 -7.43 12.24
CA PHE A 303 -4.45 -7.34 11.13
C PHE A 303 -5.46 -6.23 11.44
N SER A 304 -5.78 -5.39 10.45
CA SER A 304 -6.86 -4.43 10.58
C SER A 304 -8.22 -5.05 10.26
N ASP A 305 -9.28 -4.46 10.82
CA ASP A 305 -10.65 -4.85 10.48
C ASP A 305 -10.95 -4.80 8.99
N LYS A 306 -10.39 -3.81 8.28
CA LYS A 306 -10.59 -3.63 6.84
C LYS A 306 -9.99 -4.79 6.07
N GLU A 307 -8.78 -5.21 6.42
CA GLU A 307 -8.10 -6.36 5.82
C GLU A 307 -8.87 -7.66 6.09
N ASN A 308 -9.39 -7.84 7.31
CA ASN A 308 -10.17 -9.03 7.64
C ASN A 308 -11.48 -9.12 6.83
N THR A 309 -12.19 -8.00 6.63
CA THR A 309 -13.37 -8.00 5.74
C THR A 309 -12.98 -8.23 4.28
N LEU A 310 -11.88 -7.64 3.82
CA LEU A 310 -11.40 -7.89 2.47
C LEU A 310 -11.10 -9.39 2.24
N LEU A 311 -10.46 -10.06 3.21
CA LEU A 311 -10.23 -11.50 3.14
C LEU A 311 -11.53 -12.30 3.04
N LEU A 312 -12.53 -12.00 3.88
CA LEU A 312 -13.84 -12.68 3.83
C LEU A 312 -14.57 -12.43 2.50
N ASP A 313 -14.51 -11.21 1.97
CA ASP A 313 -15.09 -10.86 0.67
C ASP A 313 -14.39 -11.62 -0.47
N TYR A 314 -13.06 -11.80 -0.39
CA TYR A 314 -12.32 -12.63 -1.33
C TYR A 314 -12.68 -14.12 -1.22
N ILE A 315 -12.81 -14.67 -0.01
CA ILE A 315 -13.25 -16.07 0.19
C ILE A 315 -14.64 -16.26 -0.43
N LYS A 316 -15.57 -15.33 -0.18
CA LYS A 316 -16.93 -15.36 -0.74
C LYS A 316 -16.93 -15.27 -2.26
N THR A 317 -16.16 -14.34 -2.82
CA THR A 317 -16.07 -14.14 -4.28
C THR A 317 -15.41 -15.34 -4.96
N THR A 318 -14.36 -15.91 -4.35
CA THR A 318 -13.68 -17.12 -4.83
C THR A 318 -14.63 -18.30 -4.80
N THR A 319 -15.39 -18.49 -3.71
CA THR A 319 -16.42 -19.53 -3.60
C THR A 319 -17.43 -19.40 -4.73
N LYS A 320 -18.02 -18.22 -4.93
CA LYS A 320 -19.01 -17.99 -6.00
C LYS A 320 -18.46 -18.29 -7.38
N THR A 321 -17.20 -17.94 -7.65
CA THR A 321 -16.58 -18.15 -8.95
C THR A 321 -16.30 -19.63 -9.21
N LEU A 322 -15.80 -20.37 -8.21
CA LEU A 322 -15.59 -21.82 -8.31
C LEU A 322 -16.89 -22.58 -8.60
N LEU A 323 -18.02 -22.08 -8.05
CA LEU A 323 -19.36 -22.65 -8.25
C LEU A 323 -20.07 -22.15 -9.52
N SER A 324 -19.46 -21.24 -10.29
CA SER A 324 -20.02 -20.74 -11.56
C SER A 324 -19.67 -21.66 -12.73
N GLU A 325 -20.45 -21.63 -13.81
CA GLU A 325 -20.24 -22.47 -14.99
C GLU A 325 -18.96 -22.12 -15.77
N LYS A 326 -18.40 -20.92 -15.55
CA LYS A 326 -17.11 -20.46 -16.11
C LYS A 326 -15.93 -20.91 -15.24
N GLN A 327 -15.83 -22.21 -14.95
CA GLN A 327 -14.78 -22.80 -14.10
C GLN A 327 -13.36 -22.77 -14.71
N SER A 328 -13.21 -22.21 -15.92
CA SER A 328 -12.13 -22.57 -16.84
C SER A 328 -10.77 -21.96 -16.53
N GLN A 329 -10.63 -20.95 -15.69
CA GLN A 329 -9.32 -20.38 -15.37
C GLN A 329 -9.23 -19.93 -13.91
N LEU A 330 -8.84 -20.85 -13.01
CA LEU A 330 -8.36 -20.55 -11.65
C LEU A 330 -7.29 -19.42 -11.66
N ILE A 331 -6.54 -19.36 -12.75
CA ILE A 331 -5.57 -18.32 -13.09
C ILE A 331 -6.20 -16.92 -13.06
N ASN A 332 -7.42 -16.74 -13.57
CA ASN A 332 -8.12 -15.46 -13.54
C ASN A 332 -8.58 -15.12 -12.12
N LEU A 333 -8.96 -16.12 -11.32
CA LEU A 333 -9.25 -15.89 -9.90
C LEU A 333 -8.04 -15.35 -9.14
N ILE A 334 -6.83 -15.83 -9.46
CA ILE A 334 -5.58 -15.40 -8.83
C ILE A 334 -5.05 -14.10 -9.47
N LYS A 335 -5.23 -13.88 -10.78
CA LYS A 335 -4.65 -12.76 -11.56
C LYS A 335 -5.59 -11.56 -11.75
N GLU A 336 -6.90 -11.75 -11.93
CA GLU A 336 -7.85 -10.65 -12.20
C GLU A 336 -8.25 -9.91 -10.92
N ASN A 337 -8.05 -8.59 -10.91
CA ASN A 337 -8.55 -7.72 -9.86
C ASN A 337 -9.77 -6.94 -10.37
N HIS A 338 -10.99 -7.32 -9.96
CA HIS A 338 -12.12 -6.39 -10.05
C HIS A 338 -11.90 -5.11 -9.22
N GLU A 339 -10.92 -5.12 -8.30
CA GLU A 339 -10.44 -3.91 -7.61
C GLU A 339 -9.61 -2.99 -8.52
N GLU A 340 -9.06 -3.42 -9.66
CA GLU A 340 -8.29 -2.53 -10.54
C GLU A 340 -9.16 -1.43 -11.13
N GLU A 341 -10.39 -1.73 -11.55
CA GLU A 341 -11.30 -0.71 -12.06
C GLU A 341 -11.73 0.25 -10.93
N ARG A 342 -11.96 -0.27 -9.72
CA ARG A 342 -12.25 0.56 -8.55
C ARG A 342 -11.07 1.46 -8.17
N LEU A 343 -9.86 0.90 -8.12
CA LEU A 343 -8.62 1.63 -7.80
C LEU A 343 -8.29 2.62 -8.91
N TYR A 344 -8.45 2.26 -10.18
CA TYR A 344 -8.32 3.16 -11.31
C TYR A 344 -9.34 4.31 -11.20
N ASN A 345 -10.59 4.03 -10.85
CA ASN A 345 -11.60 5.07 -10.65
C ASN A 345 -11.31 5.97 -9.44
N ILE A 346 -10.73 5.44 -8.36
CA ILE A 346 -10.39 6.20 -7.15
C ILE A 346 -9.11 7.04 -7.33
N PHE A 347 -8.06 6.46 -7.93
CA PHE A 347 -6.72 7.04 -7.97
C PHE A 347 -6.38 7.67 -9.33
N SER A 348 -6.89 7.12 -10.43
CA SER A 348 -6.47 7.46 -11.80
C SER A 348 -7.52 8.20 -12.63
N TYR A 349 -8.80 8.21 -12.22
CA TYR A 349 -9.86 8.92 -12.95
C TYR A 349 -9.84 10.42 -12.66
N THR A 350 -8.81 11.10 -13.18
CA THR A 350 -8.65 12.57 -13.14
C THR A 350 -8.87 13.20 -14.51
N LYS A 351 -9.66 12.56 -15.39
CA LYS A 351 -9.93 13.07 -16.74
C LYS A 351 -10.77 14.35 -16.66
N LYS A 352 -10.10 15.49 -16.58
CA LYS A 352 -10.69 16.82 -16.81
C LYS A 352 -10.33 17.26 -18.22
N GLU A 353 -11.31 17.75 -18.97
CA GLU A 353 -11.04 18.37 -20.24
C GLU A 353 -10.17 19.61 -20.04
N PHE A 354 -9.15 19.72 -20.88
CA PHE A 354 -8.13 20.73 -20.77
C PHE A 354 -8.68 22.07 -21.29
N SER A 355 -8.92 23.03 -20.38
CA SER A 355 -9.76 24.20 -20.67
C SER A 355 -9.12 25.22 -21.62
N LYS A 356 -7.77 25.33 -21.62
CA LYS A 356 -7.05 26.36 -22.40
C LYS A 356 -5.79 25.79 -23.05
N LYS A 357 -5.85 25.52 -24.36
CA LYS A 357 -4.76 24.98 -25.18
C LYS A 357 -3.60 25.97 -25.46
N LEU A 358 -3.53 27.11 -24.76
CA LEU A 358 -2.49 28.11 -25.01
C LEU A 358 -1.18 27.71 -24.31
N PRO A 359 -0.04 27.64 -25.03
CA PRO A 359 1.26 27.42 -24.41
C PRO A 359 1.63 28.59 -23.49
N LEU A 360 2.56 28.34 -22.57
CA LEU A 360 2.83 29.27 -21.45
C LEU A 360 3.30 30.65 -21.93
N HIS A 361 4.15 30.71 -22.95
CA HIS A 361 4.63 31.98 -23.50
C HIS A 361 3.50 32.83 -24.09
N GLN A 362 2.44 32.21 -24.65
CA GLN A 362 1.27 32.96 -25.14
C GLN A 362 0.39 33.48 -24.02
N LYS A 363 0.29 32.77 -22.89
CA LYS A 363 -0.44 33.28 -21.73
C LYS A 363 0.14 34.60 -21.23
N ILE A 364 1.46 34.76 -21.24
CA ILE A 364 2.11 36.01 -20.83
C ILE A 364 1.69 37.18 -21.74
N ILE A 365 1.58 36.95 -23.04
CA ILE A 365 1.10 37.96 -24.00
C ILE A 365 -0.36 38.38 -23.70
N THR A 366 -1.19 37.47 -23.17
CA THR A 366 -2.54 37.86 -22.74
C THR A 366 -2.51 38.84 -21.55
N PHE A 367 -1.53 38.70 -20.64
CA PHE A 367 -1.36 39.63 -19.52
C PHE A 367 -0.73 40.94 -19.95
N GLU A 368 0.17 40.96 -20.95
CA GLU A 368 0.63 42.21 -21.58
C GLU A 368 -0.54 43.06 -22.08
N LYS A 369 -1.53 42.42 -22.73
CA LYS A 369 -2.69 43.14 -23.29
C LYS A 369 -3.71 43.58 -22.25
N THR A 370 -3.92 42.79 -21.21
CA THR A 370 -5.00 43.00 -20.23
C THR A 370 -4.53 43.74 -18.97
N GLN A 371 -3.26 43.58 -18.59
CA GLN A 371 -2.65 44.10 -17.36
C GLN A 371 -1.19 44.52 -17.60
N PRO A 372 -0.90 45.45 -18.55
CA PRO A 372 0.47 45.79 -18.98
C PRO A 372 1.37 46.29 -17.85
N GLU A 373 0.83 47.13 -16.97
CA GLU A 373 1.57 47.77 -15.86
C GLU A 373 1.66 46.92 -14.60
N LYS A 374 1.04 45.74 -14.60
CA LYS A 374 1.14 44.84 -13.45
C LYS A 374 2.55 44.29 -13.34
N THR A 375 3.07 44.21 -12.11
CA THR A 375 4.37 43.60 -11.85
C THR A 375 4.38 42.13 -12.24
N ALA A 376 5.27 41.76 -13.15
CA ALA A 376 5.54 40.39 -13.52
C ALA A 376 6.67 39.79 -12.68
N ILE A 377 7.75 40.56 -12.49
CA ILE A 377 8.95 40.13 -11.75
C ILE A 377 9.34 41.22 -10.75
N GLN A 378 9.59 40.81 -9.51
CA GLN A 378 10.25 41.61 -8.49
C GLN A 378 11.58 40.95 -8.14
N ILE A 379 12.69 41.68 -8.28
CA ILE A 379 14.03 41.28 -7.86
C ILE A 379 14.59 42.42 -7.01
N GLU A 380 14.73 42.21 -5.71
CA GLU A 380 15.15 43.25 -4.77
C GLU A 380 14.38 44.58 -4.97
N ASN A 381 15.05 45.66 -5.35
CA ASN A 381 14.46 46.98 -5.62
C ASN A 381 14.03 47.17 -7.09
N LYS A 382 14.22 46.16 -7.95
CA LYS A 382 13.89 46.20 -9.37
C LYS A 382 12.54 45.55 -9.63
N THR A 383 11.66 46.31 -10.28
CA THR A 383 10.32 45.88 -10.69
C THR A 383 10.25 45.84 -12.21
N ILE A 384 9.76 44.74 -12.77
CA ILE A 384 9.53 44.56 -14.21
C ILE A 384 8.06 44.27 -14.43
N THR A 385 7.38 45.09 -15.22
CA THR A 385 5.96 44.91 -15.57
C THR A 385 5.78 43.86 -16.67
N TYR A 386 4.54 43.37 -16.86
CA TYR A 386 4.23 42.43 -17.95
C TYR A 386 4.56 43.01 -19.34
N SER A 387 4.35 44.32 -19.54
CA SER A 387 4.71 45.04 -20.77
C SER A 387 6.24 45.07 -21.01
N GLN A 388 7.01 45.41 -19.97
CA GLN A 388 8.48 45.43 -20.05
C GLN A 388 9.07 44.03 -20.25
N LEU A 389 8.49 43.02 -19.58
CA LEU A 389 8.89 41.62 -19.75
C LEU A 389 8.65 41.15 -21.18
N CYS A 390 7.47 41.40 -21.74
CA CYS A 390 7.16 41.02 -23.12
C CYS A 390 8.04 41.73 -24.14
N THR A 391 8.33 43.01 -23.93
CA THR A 391 9.27 43.77 -24.77
C THR A 391 10.67 43.14 -24.74
N SER A 392 11.16 42.78 -23.55
CA SER A 392 12.45 42.10 -23.37
C SER A 392 12.47 40.71 -24.02
N ILE A 393 11.37 39.96 -23.91
CA ILE A 393 11.20 38.65 -24.55
C ILE A 393 11.29 38.78 -26.06
N LYS A 394 10.60 39.77 -26.65
CA LYS A 394 10.59 40.04 -28.10
C LYS A 394 12.00 40.39 -28.61
N ALA A 395 12.74 41.24 -27.87
CA ALA A 395 14.10 41.62 -28.23
C ALA A 395 15.05 40.41 -28.28
N LEU A 396 15.10 39.61 -27.21
CA LEU A 396 15.97 38.43 -27.17
C LEU A 396 15.50 37.32 -28.12
N HIS A 397 14.20 37.19 -28.37
CA HIS A 397 13.68 36.26 -29.37
C HIS A 397 14.14 36.63 -30.80
N THR A 398 14.20 37.93 -31.10
CA THR A 398 14.72 38.44 -32.39
C THR A 398 16.19 38.05 -32.56
N GLU A 399 16.99 38.14 -31.50
CA GLU A 399 18.39 37.69 -31.52
C GLU A 399 18.49 36.17 -31.73
N LEU A 400 17.73 35.38 -30.98
CA LEU A 400 17.71 33.91 -31.10
C LEU A 400 17.32 33.42 -32.50
N SER A 401 16.45 34.17 -33.18
CA SER A 401 16.00 33.84 -34.55
C SER A 401 17.13 33.86 -35.57
N LYS A 402 18.22 34.60 -35.33
CA LYS A 402 19.42 34.63 -36.19
C LYS A 402 20.20 33.31 -36.19
N HIS A 403 19.93 32.42 -35.24
CA HIS A 403 20.65 31.16 -35.08
C HIS A 403 19.94 29.94 -35.71
N ASN A 404 18.86 30.13 -36.48
CA ASN A 404 18.17 29.08 -37.24
C ASN A 404 17.78 27.85 -36.41
N LEU A 405 17.27 28.07 -35.20
CA LEU A 405 16.84 27.02 -34.28
C LEU A 405 15.71 26.17 -34.88
N LYS A 406 15.88 24.85 -34.85
CA LYS A 406 14.92 23.85 -35.34
C LYS A 406 14.18 23.18 -34.19
N GLU A 407 13.14 22.43 -34.53
CA GLU A 407 12.42 21.60 -33.58
C GLU A 407 13.38 20.64 -32.86
N ASN A 408 13.25 20.54 -31.54
CA ASN A 408 14.11 19.75 -30.64
C ASN A 408 15.55 20.25 -30.48
N ASP A 409 15.96 21.36 -31.10
CA ASP A 409 17.19 22.02 -30.70
C ASP A 409 17.10 22.49 -29.24
N ILE A 410 18.24 22.56 -28.58
CA ILE A 410 18.34 22.95 -27.17
C ILE A 410 19.18 24.23 -27.05
N VAL A 411 18.61 25.23 -26.39
CA VAL A 411 19.31 26.43 -25.95
C VAL A 411 19.60 26.30 -24.46
N SER A 412 20.88 26.32 -24.08
CA SER A 412 21.28 26.25 -22.68
C SER A 412 21.32 27.64 -22.04
N ILE A 413 20.90 27.71 -20.79
CA ILE A 413 20.89 28.92 -19.97
C ILE A 413 21.83 28.70 -18.79
N TYR A 414 22.91 29.48 -18.73
CA TYR A 414 23.89 29.49 -17.64
C TYR A 414 23.99 30.90 -17.08
N LEU A 415 22.99 31.27 -16.27
CA LEU A 415 22.78 32.61 -15.73
C LEU A 415 22.61 32.57 -14.21
N SER A 416 22.96 33.68 -13.57
CA SER A 416 22.55 34.00 -12.21
C SER A 416 21.04 34.16 -12.11
N ARG A 417 20.51 34.26 -10.89
CA ARG A 417 19.09 34.52 -10.66
C ARG A 417 18.77 36.00 -10.78
N ASN A 418 18.76 36.49 -12.01
CA ASN A 418 18.43 37.88 -12.35
C ASN A 418 17.28 37.90 -13.36
N GLU A 419 16.93 39.08 -13.87
CA GLU A 419 15.85 39.27 -14.84
C GLU A 419 16.08 38.53 -16.16
N PHE A 420 17.34 38.31 -16.54
CA PHE A 420 17.68 37.65 -17.81
C PHE A 420 17.29 36.18 -17.80
N LEU A 421 17.17 35.54 -16.63
CA LEU A 421 16.75 34.15 -16.51
C LEU A 421 15.31 33.93 -17.03
N PRO A 422 14.26 34.55 -16.48
CA PRO A 422 12.90 34.42 -17.01
C PRO A 422 12.78 34.99 -18.43
N ILE A 423 13.48 36.08 -18.76
CA ILE A 423 13.50 36.62 -20.15
C ILE A 423 14.01 35.54 -21.12
N SER A 424 15.14 34.90 -20.83
CA SER A 424 15.73 33.84 -21.65
C SER A 424 14.79 32.65 -21.81
N ILE A 425 14.20 32.17 -20.71
CA ILE A 425 13.24 31.06 -20.72
C ILE A 425 12.10 31.36 -21.69
N PHE A 426 11.46 32.52 -21.56
CA PHE A 426 10.30 32.84 -22.39
C PHE A 426 10.66 33.21 -23.83
N SER A 427 11.83 33.80 -24.10
CA SER A 427 12.32 34.01 -25.46
C SER A 427 12.59 32.70 -26.19
N ILE A 428 13.14 31.69 -25.50
CA ILE A 428 13.36 30.35 -26.07
C ILE A 428 12.03 29.64 -26.27
N LEU A 429 11.09 29.74 -25.31
CA LEU A 429 9.76 29.14 -25.47
C LEU A 429 8.93 29.76 -26.61
N ASN A 430 9.28 30.97 -27.08
CA ASN A 430 8.71 31.58 -28.29
C ASN A 430 9.46 31.16 -29.58
N SER A 431 10.52 30.35 -29.47
CA SER A 431 11.27 29.78 -30.60
C SER A 431 10.86 28.32 -30.86
N ASN A 432 11.46 27.66 -31.85
CA ASN A 432 11.25 26.23 -32.13
C ASN A 432 12.08 25.29 -31.20
N ALA A 433 12.88 25.85 -30.29
CA ALA A 433 13.79 25.09 -29.42
C ALA A 433 13.26 24.94 -28.00
N GLY A 434 13.74 23.90 -27.31
CA GLY A 434 13.61 23.77 -25.86
C GLY A 434 14.79 24.40 -25.12
N PHE A 435 14.62 24.67 -23.82
CA PHE A 435 15.72 25.18 -23.00
C PHE A 435 16.28 24.15 -22.01
N LEU A 436 17.52 24.36 -21.58
CA LEU A 436 18.16 23.67 -20.46
C LEU A 436 18.77 24.68 -19.50
N THR A 437 18.31 24.73 -18.25
CA THR A 437 18.89 25.57 -17.19
C THR A 437 20.01 24.83 -16.47
N ILE A 438 21.17 25.48 -16.33
CA ILE A 438 22.35 24.92 -15.65
C ILE A 438 22.75 25.87 -14.51
N ASP A 439 22.83 25.37 -13.26
CA ASP A 439 23.25 26.18 -12.11
C ASP A 439 24.72 26.61 -12.26
N PRO A 440 25.02 27.92 -12.19
CA PRO A 440 26.39 28.41 -12.25
C PRO A 440 27.35 27.90 -11.15
N LYS A 441 26.83 27.30 -10.08
CA LYS A 441 27.63 26.61 -9.05
C LYS A 441 28.08 25.20 -9.45
N GLU A 442 27.56 24.64 -10.53
CA GLU A 442 28.00 23.33 -11.00
C GLU A 442 29.49 23.36 -11.40
N PRO A 443 30.24 22.27 -11.15
CA PRO A 443 31.63 22.16 -11.59
C PRO A 443 31.72 22.28 -13.12
N GLU A 444 32.75 22.96 -13.62
CA GLU A 444 32.94 23.22 -15.05
C GLU A 444 32.85 21.94 -15.89
N LYS A 445 33.49 20.85 -15.44
CA LYS A 445 33.42 19.53 -16.09
C LYS A 445 31.98 19.04 -16.29
N LYS A 446 31.11 19.25 -15.31
CA LYS A 446 29.70 18.85 -15.38
C LYS A 446 28.92 19.76 -16.33
N VAL A 447 29.20 21.06 -16.34
CA VAL A 447 28.60 21.99 -17.32
C VAL A 447 28.95 21.55 -18.74
N HIS A 448 30.22 21.28 -19.03
CA HIS A 448 30.65 20.80 -20.34
C HIS A 448 29.99 19.49 -20.75
N LEU A 449 29.88 18.55 -19.80
CA LEU A 449 29.18 17.28 -20.00
C LEU A 449 27.72 17.52 -20.39
N LEU A 450 26.98 18.35 -19.64
CA LEU A 450 25.57 18.65 -19.92
C LEU A 450 25.40 19.31 -21.29
N LEU A 451 26.24 20.29 -21.62
CA LEU A 451 26.22 20.97 -22.93
C LEU A 451 26.47 20.00 -24.10
N ASN A 452 27.32 19.00 -23.90
CA ASN A 452 27.62 17.98 -24.91
C ASN A 452 26.48 16.96 -25.04
N GLU A 453 25.98 16.43 -23.92
CA GLU A 453 24.88 15.45 -23.89
C GLU A 453 23.58 16.02 -24.48
N CYS A 454 23.31 17.32 -24.28
CA CYS A 454 22.15 17.98 -24.86
C CYS A 454 22.41 18.56 -26.27
N GLN A 455 23.63 18.43 -26.80
CA GLN A 455 24.03 19.00 -28.09
C GLN A 455 23.62 20.48 -28.24
N SER A 456 23.88 21.27 -27.19
CA SER A 456 23.45 22.66 -27.10
C SER A 456 23.89 23.47 -28.33
N LYS A 457 22.94 24.17 -28.96
CA LYS A 457 23.19 25.01 -30.15
C LYS A 457 23.60 26.42 -29.76
N VAL A 458 22.93 26.96 -28.74
CA VAL A 458 23.13 28.30 -28.23
C VAL A 458 23.26 28.22 -26.71
N LEU A 459 24.23 28.91 -26.14
CA LEU A 459 24.40 29.12 -24.71
C LEU A 459 24.17 30.60 -24.40
N ILE A 460 23.20 30.90 -23.55
CA ILE A 460 23.00 32.24 -22.98
C ILE A 460 23.71 32.29 -21.62
N THR A 461 24.62 33.25 -21.46
CA THR A 461 25.40 33.39 -20.23
C THR A 461 25.75 34.85 -19.91
N GLU A 462 26.35 35.09 -18.75
CA GLU A 462 26.86 36.40 -18.32
C GLU A 462 28.38 36.50 -18.53
N SER A 463 28.88 37.71 -18.72
CA SER A 463 30.30 37.96 -18.99
C SER A 463 31.25 37.41 -17.93
N LYS A 464 30.84 37.46 -16.65
CA LYS A 464 31.59 36.90 -15.51
C LYS A 464 31.82 35.39 -15.61
N TYR A 465 31.03 34.66 -16.40
CA TYR A 465 31.14 33.21 -16.55
C TYR A 465 31.91 32.76 -17.79
N VAL A 466 32.14 33.66 -18.75
CA VAL A 466 32.80 33.32 -20.02
C VAL A 466 34.20 32.75 -19.80
N ALA A 467 35.01 33.39 -18.95
CA ALA A 467 36.37 32.92 -18.65
C ALA A 467 36.36 31.57 -17.91
N LYS A 468 35.42 31.38 -16.97
CA LYS A 468 35.27 30.14 -16.19
C LYS A 468 34.94 28.94 -17.08
N LEU A 469 34.18 29.13 -18.14
CA LEU A 469 33.69 28.04 -18.98
C LEU A 469 34.64 27.64 -20.12
N ASN A 470 35.71 28.42 -20.36
CA ASN A 470 36.69 28.18 -21.42
C ASN A 470 36.08 27.70 -22.76
N LEU A 471 35.05 28.43 -23.23
CA LEU A 471 34.18 28.02 -24.34
C LEU A 471 34.85 28.08 -25.72
N ASN A 472 36.07 28.61 -25.80
CA ASN A 472 36.85 28.78 -27.04
C ASN A 472 37.08 27.47 -27.81
N SER A 473 36.93 26.32 -27.14
CA SER A 473 37.13 24.99 -27.71
C SER A 473 35.90 24.40 -28.44
N LYS A 474 34.70 24.98 -28.32
CA LYS A 474 33.47 24.41 -28.92
C LYS A 474 33.04 25.10 -30.21
N LYS A 475 33.56 24.63 -31.36
CA LYS A 475 33.30 25.20 -32.71
C LYS A 475 31.82 25.34 -33.10
N ASN A 476 30.93 24.51 -32.54
CA ASN A 476 29.51 24.44 -32.91
C ASN A 476 28.54 25.08 -31.90
N LEU A 477 29.04 25.67 -30.81
CA LEU A 477 28.22 26.34 -29.80
C LEU A 477 28.27 27.85 -30.01
N LYS A 478 27.11 28.48 -30.26
CA LYS A 478 27.00 29.94 -30.24
C LYS A 478 26.81 30.41 -28.80
N VAL A 479 27.48 31.49 -28.42
CA VAL A 479 27.43 32.02 -27.05
C VAL A 479 26.88 33.45 -27.11
N ILE A 480 25.78 33.69 -26.40
CA ILE A 480 25.22 35.02 -26.20
C ILE A 480 25.60 35.46 -24.79
N VAL A 481 26.46 36.48 -24.69
CA VAL A 481 26.89 37.09 -23.44
C VAL A 481 25.92 38.21 -23.10
N ILE A 482 24.80 37.84 -22.48
CA ILE A 482 23.57 38.63 -22.46
C ILE A 482 23.76 40.02 -21.84
N ASP A 483 24.54 40.14 -20.76
CA ASP A 483 24.82 41.40 -20.07
C ASP A 483 25.66 42.38 -20.91
N LYS A 484 26.53 41.88 -21.80
CA LYS A 484 27.29 42.73 -22.73
C LYS A 484 26.52 43.07 -24.00
N GLU A 485 25.74 42.12 -24.49
CA GLU A 485 25.02 42.25 -25.76
C GLU A 485 23.64 42.90 -25.60
N TRP A 486 23.09 43.00 -24.37
CA TRP A 486 21.76 43.55 -24.08
C TRP A 486 21.49 44.94 -24.69
N PRO A 487 22.41 45.92 -24.62
CA PRO A 487 22.18 47.23 -25.23
C PRO A 487 22.02 47.17 -26.75
N THR A 488 22.64 46.20 -27.42
CA THR A 488 22.51 45.99 -28.87
C THR A 488 21.22 45.23 -29.18
N ILE A 489 20.93 44.17 -28.42
CA ILE A 489 19.71 43.35 -28.56
C ILE A 489 18.44 44.20 -28.43
N THR A 490 18.42 45.13 -27.47
CA THR A 490 17.24 45.99 -27.21
C THR A 490 17.07 47.14 -28.19
N LYS A 491 18.14 47.57 -28.88
CA LYS A 491 18.10 48.62 -29.92
C LYS A 491 17.71 48.10 -31.31
N ALA A 492 17.87 46.81 -31.56
CA ALA A 492 17.50 46.21 -32.84
C ALA A 492 15.99 46.33 -33.09
N SER A 493 15.58 46.42 -34.36
CA SER A 493 14.16 46.40 -34.73
C SER A 493 13.52 45.11 -34.22
N ILE A 494 12.58 45.26 -33.30
CA ILE A 494 11.88 44.15 -32.68
C ILE A 494 10.88 43.57 -33.69
N SER A 495 11.09 42.33 -34.12
CA SER A 495 10.12 41.65 -34.99
C SER A 495 8.83 41.35 -34.23
N LYS A 496 7.69 41.25 -34.93
CA LYS A 496 6.49 40.64 -34.35
C LYS A 496 6.85 39.22 -33.90
N ILE A 497 6.47 38.83 -32.68
CA ILE A 497 6.49 37.42 -32.28
C ILE A 497 5.38 36.75 -33.05
N GLU A 498 5.74 36.02 -34.12
CA GLU A 498 4.84 35.04 -34.72
C GLU A 498 4.82 33.80 -33.83
N ASN A 499 3.65 33.18 -33.67
CA ASN A 499 3.56 31.96 -32.87
C ASN A 499 4.29 30.82 -33.60
N THR A 500 5.52 30.53 -33.17
CA THR A 500 6.32 29.41 -33.70
C THR A 500 5.86 28.06 -33.16
N THR A 501 5.17 28.03 -32.00
CA THR A 501 4.67 26.79 -31.40
C THR A 501 3.43 26.31 -32.15
N LYS A 502 3.67 25.44 -33.14
CA LYS A 502 2.63 24.81 -33.97
C LYS A 502 1.95 23.64 -33.27
N ASN A 503 2.61 23.02 -32.28
CA ASN A 503 2.11 21.83 -31.59
C ASN A 503 2.56 21.80 -30.12
N LEU A 504 1.64 21.55 -29.18
CA LEU A 504 1.96 21.47 -27.76
C LEU A 504 2.85 20.27 -27.37
N ASN A 505 3.00 19.27 -28.25
CA ASN A 505 3.93 18.16 -28.02
C ASN A 505 5.40 18.55 -28.29
N GLN A 506 5.66 19.75 -28.85
CA GLN A 506 7.00 20.27 -29.04
C GLN A 506 7.74 20.38 -27.71
N LEU A 507 9.07 20.21 -27.77
CA LEU A 507 9.97 20.29 -26.63
C LEU A 507 9.92 21.70 -26.02
N ALA A 508 9.69 21.79 -24.72
CA ALA A 508 9.75 23.05 -23.98
C ALA A 508 11.03 23.16 -23.14
N TYR A 509 11.40 22.11 -22.40
CA TYR A 509 12.67 22.08 -21.68
C TYR A 509 13.22 20.67 -21.49
N VAL A 510 14.49 20.62 -21.12
CA VAL A 510 15.19 19.41 -20.67
C VAL A 510 15.70 19.59 -19.25
N ILE A 511 15.53 18.58 -18.41
CA ILE A 511 16.14 18.49 -17.07
C ILE A 511 16.96 17.22 -16.97
N PHE A 512 18.13 17.31 -16.35
CA PHE A 512 19.00 16.16 -16.14
C PHE A 512 18.85 15.58 -14.74
N THR A 513 18.83 14.26 -14.65
CA THR A 513 18.87 13.52 -13.38
C THR A 513 20.17 12.72 -13.27
N SER A 514 20.56 12.41 -12.03
CA SER A 514 21.68 11.50 -11.76
C SER A 514 21.31 10.10 -12.25
N GLY A 515 21.82 9.70 -13.41
CA GLY A 515 21.62 8.35 -13.93
C GLY A 515 22.35 7.33 -13.05
N THR A 516 21.72 6.17 -12.83
CA THR A 516 22.32 5.03 -12.11
C THR A 516 23.63 4.54 -12.74
N THR A 517 23.85 4.85 -14.01
CA THR A 517 25.04 4.50 -14.81
C THR A 517 26.17 5.53 -14.73
N GLY A 518 26.03 6.58 -13.91
CA GLY A 518 27.00 7.68 -13.80
C GLY A 518 26.93 8.71 -14.95
N LYS A 519 26.24 8.41 -16.06
CA LYS A 519 25.94 9.37 -17.13
C LYS A 519 24.61 10.10 -16.85
N PRO A 520 24.56 11.44 -16.92
CA PRO A 520 23.33 12.20 -16.77
C PRO A 520 22.28 11.81 -17.82
N LYS A 521 21.01 11.66 -17.42
CA LYS A 521 19.90 11.38 -18.36
C LYS A 521 19.03 12.62 -18.52
N GLY A 522 18.89 13.10 -19.75
CA GLY A 522 18.04 14.25 -20.09
C GLY A 522 16.59 13.85 -20.26
N ILE A 523 15.71 14.34 -19.37
CA ILE A 523 14.27 14.18 -19.45
C ILE A 523 13.70 15.31 -20.31
N LYS A 524 13.09 14.96 -21.44
CA LYS A 524 12.43 15.90 -22.35
C LYS A 524 11.01 16.18 -21.89
N VAL A 525 10.66 17.44 -21.72
CA VAL A 525 9.32 17.87 -21.28
C VAL A 525 8.70 18.77 -22.35
N SER A 526 7.48 18.43 -22.78
CA SER A 526 6.74 19.20 -23.80
C SER A 526 5.97 20.38 -23.23
N HIS A 527 5.56 21.32 -24.09
CA HIS A 527 4.64 22.40 -23.69
C HIS A 527 3.34 21.86 -23.08
N LYS A 528 2.80 20.77 -23.61
CA LYS A 528 1.60 20.09 -23.10
C LYS A 528 1.79 19.62 -21.66
N ASN A 529 2.95 19.04 -21.33
CA ASN A 529 3.21 18.58 -19.97
C ASN A 529 3.27 19.75 -18.98
N ILE A 530 3.94 20.84 -19.35
CA ILE A 530 4.04 22.05 -18.52
C ILE A 530 2.66 22.62 -18.23
N ILE A 531 1.88 22.84 -19.28
CA ILE A 531 0.57 23.47 -19.18
C ILE A 531 -0.40 22.57 -18.41
N ASN A 532 -0.35 21.24 -18.62
CA ASN A 532 -1.12 20.28 -17.81
C ASN A 532 -0.77 20.35 -16.33
N TYR A 533 0.53 20.38 -16.01
CA TYR A 533 1.00 20.51 -14.64
C TYR A 533 0.53 21.82 -14.01
N LEU A 534 0.80 22.96 -14.66
CA LEU A 534 0.49 24.29 -14.15
C LEU A 534 -1.01 24.51 -13.95
N GLU A 535 -1.86 24.05 -14.89
CA GLU A 535 -3.31 24.13 -14.71
C GLU A 535 -3.77 23.33 -13.49
N SER A 536 -3.28 22.09 -13.35
CA SER A 536 -3.64 21.23 -12.22
C SER A 536 -3.19 21.83 -10.89
N VAL A 537 -1.93 22.28 -10.79
CA VAL A 537 -1.43 22.79 -9.51
C VAL A 537 -2.03 24.13 -9.12
N THR A 538 -2.24 25.01 -10.10
CA THR A 538 -2.83 26.32 -9.87
C THR A 538 -4.28 26.20 -9.39
N ASN A 539 -5.09 25.37 -10.05
CA ASN A 539 -6.50 25.20 -9.70
C ASN A 539 -6.69 24.43 -8.38
N ASN A 540 -5.91 23.37 -8.15
CA ASN A 540 -6.14 22.48 -7.00
C ASN A 540 -5.39 22.90 -5.72
N TYR A 541 -4.29 23.65 -5.83
CA TYR A 541 -3.45 23.97 -4.66
C TYR A 541 -3.23 25.46 -4.44
N TYR A 542 -2.89 26.23 -5.48
CA TYR A 542 -2.56 27.65 -5.30
C TYR A 542 -3.79 28.51 -5.06
N PHE A 543 -4.86 28.33 -5.82
CA PHE A 543 -6.02 29.25 -5.78
C PHE A 543 -7.24 28.68 -5.06
N SER A 544 -7.27 27.39 -4.72
CA SER A 544 -8.47 26.74 -4.16
C SER A 544 -8.98 27.39 -2.86
N GLU A 545 -8.08 27.93 -2.02
CA GLU A 545 -8.40 28.60 -0.74
C GLU A 545 -7.96 30.07 -0.70
N LEU A 546 -7.27 30.53 -1.75
CA LEU A 546 -6.78 31.90 -1.87
C LEU A 546 -7.55 32.67 -2.97
N SER A 547 -8.67 32.13 -3.46
CA SER A 547 -9.49 32.72 -4.54
C SER A 547 -10.01 34.13 -4.22
N THR A 548 -10.00 34.52 -2.95
CA THR A 548 -10.39 35.86 -2.48
C THR A 548 -9.26 36.89 -2.55
N LEU A 549 -8.00 36.46 -2.73
CA LEU A 549 -6.89 37.38 -2.91
C LEU A 549 -6.94 38.01 -4.30
N LYS A 550 -6.85 39.35 -4.34
CA LYS A 550 -6.76 40.11 -5.60
C LYS A 550 -5.46 39.83 -6.35
N GLU A 551 -4.39 39.51 -5.62
CA GLU A 551 -3.07 39.23 -6.17
C GLU A 551 -2.38 38.06 -5.47
N HIS A 552 -1.56 37.34 -6.23
CA HIS A 552 -0.72 36.28 -5.74
C HIS A 552 0.74 36.59 -6.05
N HIS A 553 1.60 36.38 -5.07
CA HIS A 553 3.02 36.68 -5.12
C HIS A 553 3.80 35.40 -4.77
N PHE A 554 4.58 34.91 -5.74
CA PHE A 554 5.28 33.63 -5.65
C PHE A 554 6.75 33.84 -5.31
N ALA A 555 7.22 33.26 -4.20
CA ALA A 555 8.64 33.28 -3.88
C ALA A 555 9.40 32.20 -4.67
N CYS A 556 10.35 32.65 -5.49
CA CYS A 556 11.16 31.80 -6.36
C CYS A 556 12.63 31.86 -5.94
N PHE A 557 13.08 30.84 -5.18
CA PHE A 557 14.43 30.79 -4.61
C PHE A 557 15.13 29.42 -4.76
N GLY A 558 14.48 28.46 -5.45
CA GLY A 558 15.04 27.12 -5.67
C GLY A 558 16.12 27.08 -6.74
N ASN A 559 16.77 25.94 -6.91
CA ASN A 559 17.70 25.72 -8.03
C ASN A 559 16.90 25.34 -9.29
N PHE A 560 16.86 26.22 -10.28
CA PHE A 560 16.06 26.07 -11.50
C PHE A 560 16.59 25.01 -12.48
N SER A 561 17.70 24.34 -12.20
CA SER A 561 18.08 23.09 -12.88
C SER A 561 17.28 21.88 -12.42
N TYR A 562 16.46 22.02 -11.37
CA TYR A 562 15.52 21.00 -10.89
C TYR A 562 14.08 21.38 -11.19
N ASP A 563 13.27 20.37 -11.49
CA ASP A 563 11.89 20.49 -11.95
C ASP A 563 10.99 21.20 -10.92
N LEU A 564 11.17 20.89 -9.63
CA LEU A 564 10.42 21.48 -8.54
C LEU A 564 10.51 23.02 -8.55
N ALA A 565 11.73 23.54 -8.64
CA ALA A 565 12.00 24.98 -8.61
C ALA A 565 11.67 25.64 -9.94
N LEU A 566 12.00 24.99 -11.06
CA LEU A 566 11.68 25.51 -12.39
C LEU A 566 10.17 25.69 -12.54
N THR A 567 9.37 24.69 -12.17
CA THR A 567 7.92 24.81 -12.23
C THR A 567 7.36 25.82 -11.21
N SER A 568 8.06 26.10 -10.11
CA SER A 568 7.73 27.22 -9.22
C SER A 568 7.95 28.58 -9.89
N LEU A 569 9.01 28.73 -10.69
CA LEU A 569 9.29 29.93 -11.47
C LEU A 569 8.25 30.13 -12.57
N LEU A 570 7.80 29.06 -13.24
CA LEU A 570 6.82 29.13 -14.32
C LEU A 570 5.39 29.42 -13.85
N ALA A 571 5.04 29.01 -12.62
CA ALA A 571 3.70 29.15 -12.06
C ALA A 571 3.11 30.58 -12.08
N PRO A 572 3.80 31.64 -11.60
CA PRO A 572 3.22 32.98 -11.58
C PRO A 572 2.83 33.48 -12.97
N PHE A 573 3.60 33.13 -14.00
CA PHE A 573 3.34 33.55 -15.38
C PHE A 573 2.16 32.82 -16.03
N TYR A 574 1.77 31.66 -15.50
CA TYR A 574 0.56 30.96 -15.94
C TYR A 574 -0.73 31.66 -15.49
N SER A 575 -0.68 32.32 -14.33
CA SER A 575 -1.82 32.94 -13.67
C SER A 575 -1.83 34.47 -13.71
N GLY A 576 -0.81 35.12 -14.28
CA GLY A 576 -0.72 36.58 -14.31
C GLY A 576 -0.31 37.16 -12.95
N SER A 577 0.37 36.37 -12.13
CA SER A 577 0.81 36.69 -10.77
C SER A 577 2.22 37.29 -10.75
N THR A 578 2.68 37.75 -9.59
CA THR A 578 4.01 38.34 -9.44
C THR A 578 5.04 37.28 -9.06
N CYS A 579 6.15 37.21 -9.78
CA CYS A 579 7.31 36.38 -9.44
C CYS A 579 8.31 37.18 -8.58
N TYR A 580 8.42 36.85 -7.30
CA TYR A 580 9.49 37.36 -6.43
C TYR A 580 10.72 36.46 -6.59
N LEU A 581 11.65 36.89 -7.43
CA LEU A 581 12.87 36.14 -7.72
C LEU A 581 13.96 36.57 -6.73
N TYR A 582 14.35 35.64 -5.86
CA TYR A 582 15.40 35.90 -4.86
C TYR A 582 16.76 35.57 -5.44
N GLU A 583 17.62 36.59 -5.46
CA GLU A 583 19.04 36.43 -5.72
C GLU A 583 19.66 35.45 -4.72
N LYS A 584 20.80 34.87 -5.10
CA LYS A 584 21.36 33.72 -4.36
C LYS A 584 22.00 34.11 -3.03
N ASP A 585 22.45 35.36 -2.93
CA ASP A 585 22.99 35.93 -1.71
C ASP A 585 21.82 36.42 -0.84
N ASP A 586 21.88 36.13 0.46
CA ASP A 586 20.84 36.53 1.44
C ASP A 586 19.40 36.04 1.19
N ILE A 587 19.21 34.96 0.40
CA ILE A 587 17.89 34.34 0.14
C ILE A 587 17.04 34.24 1.42
N LEU A 588 17.63 33.74 2.51
CA LEU A 588 16.90 33.48 3.75
C LEU A 588 16.48 34.77 4.46
N LEU A 589 17.33 35.79 4.45
CA LEU A 589 17.04 37.10 5.05
C LEU A 589 15.95 37.82 4.25
N ASN A 590 16.10 37.87 2.93
CA ASN A 590 15.14 38.51 2.03
C ASN A 590 13.79 37.78 2.03
N LEU A 591 13.80 36.44 2.05
CA LEU A 591 12.59 35.64 2.17
C LEU A 591 11.91 35.84 3.52
N LYS A 592 12.68 35.89 4.61
CA LYS A 592 12.14 36.18 5.95
C LYS A 592 11.44 37.54 5.97
N SER A 593 12.11 38.60 5.50
CA SER A 593 11.55 39.95 5.43
C SER A 593 10.24 39.97 4.62
N SER A 594 10.22 39.31 3.46
CA SER A 594 9.05 39.26 2.59
C SER A 594 7.88 38.45 3.17
N LEU A 595 8.16 37.48 4.04
CA LEU A 595 7.15 36.70 4.75
C LEU A 595 6.61 37.42 5.99
N GLU A 596 7.44 38.21 6.67
CA GLU A 596 7.03 39.06 7.79
C GLU A 596 6.17 40.23 7.32
N SER A 597 6.49 40.81 6.16
CA SER A 597 5.68 41.84 5.51
C SER A 597 4.40 41.31 4.82
N LYS A 598 4.19 39.99 4.84
CA LYS A 598 3.02 39.29 4.25
C LYS A 598 2.83 39.54 2.75
N ILE A 599 3.91 39.88 2.05
CA ILE A 599 3.90 40.08 0.60
C ILE A 599 3.74 38.73 -0.09
N ILE A 600 4.50 37.71 0.32
CA ILE A 600 4.48 36.39 -0.32
C ILE A 600 3.23 35.61 0.06
N THR A 601 2.46 35.22 -0.95
CA THR A 601 1.26 34.39 -0.79
C THR A 601 1.52 32.91 -1.02
N THR A 602 2.58 32.57 -1.76
CA THR A 602 2.82 31.20 -2.20
C THR A 602 4.30 30.84 -2.23
N ILE A 603 4.62 29.71 -1.58
CA ILE A 603 5.96 29.09 -1.58
C ILE A 603 5.82 27.63 -2.01
N LYS A 604 6.66 27.22 -2.95
CA LYS A 604 6.86 25.81 -3.29
C LYS A 604 8.26 25.39 -2.89
N CYS A 605 8.38 24.38 -2.02
CA CYS A 605 9.67 23.98 -1.46
C CYS A 605 9.72 22.48 -1.12
N THR A 606 10.94 21.96 -0.93
CA THR A 606 11.20 20.60 -0.43
C THR A 606 10.97 20.50 1.08
N PRO A 607 10.80 19.29 1.65
CA PRO A 607 10.74 19.11 3.11
C PRO A 607 11.94 19.70 3.85
N SER A 608 13.15 19.62 3.27
CA SER A 608 14.37 20.19 3.86
C SER A 608 14.33 21.73 3.87
N GLN A 609 13.90 22.35 2.76
CA GLN A 609 13.71 23.81 2.72
C GLN A 609 12.61 24.27 3.69
N LEU A 610 11.53 23.51 3.84
CA LEU A 610 10.47 23.81 4.80
C LEU A 610 10.98 23.79 6.25
N LYS A 611 11.89 22.87 6.61
CA LYS A 611 12.54 22.86 7.93
C LYS A 611 13.32 24.15 8.17
N ILE A 612 14.08 24.60 7.17
CA ILE A 612 14.84 25.86 7.24
C ILE A 612 13.89 27.05 7.40
N ILE A 613 12.82 27.12 6.61
CA ILE A 613 11.82 28.20 6.72
C ILE A 613 11.18 28.21 8.12
N ASN A 614 10.85 27.05 8.69
CA ASN A 614 10.30 26.98 10.04
C ASN A 614 11.30 27.46 11.11
N SER A 615 12.61 27.28 10.90
CA SER A 615 13.63 27.80 11.82
C SER A 615 13.82 29.31 11.77
N LEU A 616 13.24 30.02 10.79
CA LEU A 616 13.32 31.48 10.70
C LEU A 616 12.47 32.22 11.74
N ASN A 617 11.69 31.49 12.57
CA ASN A 617 10.82 32.02 13.63
C ASN A 617 9.88 33.15 13.15
N ILE A 618 9.31 32.97 11.97
CA ILE A 618 8.43 33.95 11.33
C ILE A 618 7.11 34.01 12.11
N LYS A 619 6.66 35.23 12.47
CA LYS A 619 5.39 35.46 13.19
C LYS A 619 4.15 35.17 12.35
N THR A 620 4.28 35.19 11.03
CA THR A 620 3.20 34.92 10.07
C THR A 620 2.80 33.44 10.09
N LYS A 621 1.50 33.16 10.21
CA LYS A 621 0.95 31.80 10.16
C LYS A 621 1.10 31.23 8.74
N ILE A 622 1.85 30.12 8.61
CA ILE A 622 2.03 29.40 7.34
C ILE A 622 1.10 28.19 7.29
N THR A 623 0.15 28.19 6.36
CA THR A 623 -0.70 27.03 6.09
C THR A 623 0.05 26.03 5.21
N LYS A 624 0.16 24.77 5.66
CA LYS A 624 0.90 23.72 4.95
C LYS A 624 -0.06 22.91 4.08
N LYS A 625 0.22 22.83 2.78
CA LYS A 625 -0.42 21.87 1.86
C LYS A 625 0.63 20.96 1.26
N THR A 626 0.44 19.66 1.44
CA THR A 626 1.25 18.65 0.75
C THR A 626 0.67 18.48 -0.64
N ILE A 627 1.47 18.71 -1.68
CA ILE A 627 1.13 18.31 -3.05
C ILE A 627 1.23 16.78 -3.08
N TYR A 628 0.14 16.11 -2.73
CA TYR A 628 -0.01 14.70 -3.00
C TYR A 628 -0.17 14.56 -4.51
N ASN A 629 0.88 14.14 -5.20
CA ASN A 629 0.66 13.36 -6.41
C ASN A 629 0.00 12.07 -5.90
N ARG A 630 -1.34 12.01 -5.95
CA ARG A 630 -2.06 10.74 -5.80
C ARG A 630 -1.63 9.90 -7.00
N TRP A 631 -0.57 9.11 -6.82
CA TRP A 631 -0.21 8.04 -7.74
C TRP A 631 -1.04 6.81 -7.38
#